data_AF-A0A9D1LYP8-F1
#
_entry.id   AF-A0A9D1LYP8-F1
#
_cell.length_a   1.000
_cell.length_b   1.000
_cell.length_c   1.000
_cell.angle_alpha   90.00
_cell.angle_beta   90.00
_cell.angle_gamma   90.00
#
_symmetry.space_group_name_H-M   'P 1'
#
loop_
_entity.id
_entity.type
_entity.pdbx_description
1 polymer ?
#
loop_
_entity_poly.entity_id
_entity_poly.type
_entity_poly.pdbx_seq_one_letter_code
_entity_poly.pdbx_strand_id
1 'polypeptide(L)'
;MDSEMIFVFVDDCTFYISPDIFLENSTLPNIKKFFKCVFKEEWRNTDAIRILGDCLSCKLKDAKMNWNIASRIYQNEYVDTRFRYDLNDKIIQKIKSQNNKRLNEVKRCKTKYERWKKISDNFNTYL
;
A
#
# COMPACT_ATOMS: atom_id res chain seq x y z
N MET A 1 -14.29 8.68 -0.74
CA MET A 1 -14.22 8.63 -2.21
C MET A 1 -15.02 7.43 -2.61
N ASP A 2 -16.19 7.65 -3.20
CA ASP A 2 -16.96 6.58 -3.82
C ASP A 2 -16.05 5.88 -4.83
N SER A 3 -15.93 4.56 -4.71
CA SER A 3 -15.01 3.80 -5.55
C SER A 3 -15.55 3.81 -6.97
N GLU A 4 -14.99 4.67 -7.82
CA GLU A 4 -15.30 4.74 -9.24
C GLU A 4 -15.07 3.36 -9.85
N MET A 5 -16.16 2.77 -10.34
CA MET A 5 -16.11 1.46 -10.99
C MET A 5 -15.61 1.65 -12.43
N ILE A 6 -14.71 0.77 -12.85
CA ILE A 6 -14.16 0.77 -14.21
C ILE A 6 -14.73 -0.39 -15.01
N PHE A 7 -14.84 -0.17 -16.33
CA PHE A 7 -15.13 -1.21 -17.31
C PHE A 7 -13.82 -1.63 -17.97
N VAL A 8 -13.52 -2.93 -17.95
CA VAL A 8 -12.36 -3.48 -18.65
C VAL A 8 -12.84 -4.47 -19.70
N PHE A 9 -12.49 -4.20 -20.94
CA PHE A 9 -12.78 -5.04 -22.09
C PHE A 9 -11.60 -5.99 -22.33
N VAL A 10 -11.88 -7.29 -22.37
CA VAL A 10 -10.89 -8.33 -22.65
C VAL A 10 -11.54 -9.36 -23.56
N ASP A 11 -11.04 -9.44 -24.80
CA ASP A 11 -11.59 -10.32 -25.83
C ASP A 11 -13.09 -10.00 -26.05
N ASP A 12 -13.99 -10.93 -25.73
CA ASP A 12 -15.46 -10.75 -25.82
C ASP A 12 -16.13 -10.56 -24.44
N CYS A 13 -15.35 -10.31 -23.39
CA CYS A 13 -15.82 -10.14 -22.02
C CYS A 13 -15.65 -8.70 -21.52
N THR A 14 -16.61 -8.24 -20.73
CA THR A 14 -16.55 -6.96 -20.00
C THR A 14 -16.51 -7.22 -18.51
N PHE A 15 -15.46 -6.76 -17.85
CA PHE A 15 -15.34 -6.80 -16.40
C PHE A 15 -15.77 -5.47 -15.79
N TYR A 16 -16.51 -5.55 -14.68
CA TYR A 16 -16.88 -4.41 -13.86
C TYR A 16 -16.16 -4.50 -12.52
N ILE A 17 -15.24 -3.58 -12.27
CA ILE A 17 -14.30 -3.71 -11.15
C ILE A 17 -14.19 -2.39 -10.41
N SER A 18 -14.19 -2.46 -9.07
CA SER A 18 -13.70 -1.36 -8.23
C SER A 18 -12.17 -1.49 -8.10
N PRO A 19 -11.38 -0.57 -8.67
CA PRO A 19 -9.91 -0.66 -8.66
C PRO A 19 -9.35 -0.83 -7.25
N ASP A 20 -9.86 -0.02 -6.31
CA ASP A 20 -9.43 0.00 -4.92
C ASP A 20 -9.60 -1.37 -4.25
N ILE A 21 -10.82 -1.92 -4.33
CA ILE A 21 -11.17 -3.19 -3.68
C ILE A 21 -10.39 -4.34 -4.33
N PHE A 22 -10.30 -4.34 -5.66
CA PHE A 22 -9.59 -5.39 -6.39
C PHE A 22 -8.11 -5.41 -6.06
N LEU A 23 -7.43 -4.25 -6.09
CA LEU A 23 -5.99 -4.16 -5.87
C LEU A 23 -5.60 -4.42 -4.40
N GLU A 24 -6.47 -4.09 -3.45
CA GLU A 24 -6.22 -4.36 -2.03
C GLU A 24 -6.36 -5.84 -1.69
N ASN A 25 -7.39 -6.52 -2.24
CA ASN A 25 -7.71 -7.91 -1.89
C ASN A 25 -7.04 -8.97 -2.79
N SER A 26 -6.58 -8.59 -3.99
CA SER A 26 -6.02 -9.56 -4.95
C SER A 26 -4.56 -9.92 -4.63
N THR A 27 -4.13 -11.11 -5.05
CA THR A 27 -2.72 -11.49 -5.00
C THR A 27 -1.93 -10.79 -6.11
N LEU A 28 -0.63 -10.55 -5.89
CA LEU A 28 0.23 -9.91 -6.90
C LEU A 28 0.21 -10.66 -8.26
N PRO A 29 0.24 -12.00 -8.33
CA PRO A 29 0.10 -12.72 -9.61
C PRO A 29 -1.21 -12.43 -10.34
N ASN A 30 -2.34 -12.33 -9.62
CA ASN A 30 -3.63 -12.04 -10.23
C ASN A 30 -3.68 -10.60 -10.76
N ILE A 31 -3.12 -9.65 -10.01
CA ILE A 31 -3.00 -8.26 -10.44
C ILE A 31 -2.14 -8.16 -11.72
N LYS A 32 -1.01 -8.87 -11.78
CA LYS A 32 -0.15 -8.93 -12.96
C LYS A 32 -0.88 -9.46 -14.20
N LYS A 33 -1.65 -10.54 -14.03
CA LYS A 33 -2.49 -11.11 -15.10
C LYS A 33 -3.54 -10.11 -15.56
N PHE A 34 -4.21 -9.45 -14.60
CA PHE A 34 -5.20 -8.44 -14.90
C PHE A 34 -4.62 -7.28 -15.71
N PHE A 35 -3.49 -6.70 -15.30
CA PHE A 35 -2.83 -5.65 -16.09
C PHE A 35 -2.46 -6.15 -17.49
N LYS A 36 -1.91 -7.35 -17.62
CA LYS A 36 -1.64 -7.94 -18.94
C LYS A 36 -2.89 -7.98 -19.83
N CYS A 37 -4.06 -8.31 -19.28
CA CYS A 37 -5.32 -8.32 -20.02
C CYS A 37 -5.79 -6.90 -20.38
N VAL A 38 -5.76 -5.96 -19.43
CA VAL A 38 -6.14 -4.56 -19.64
C VAL A 38 -5.32 -3.94 -20.79
N PHE A 39 -4.00 -4.13 -20.76
CA PHE A 39 -3.09 -3.56 -21.76
C PHE A 39 -3.05 -4.36 -23.08
N LYS A 40 -3.62 -5.56 -23.14
CA LYS A 40 -3.75 -6.32 -24.41
C LYS A 40 -4.62 -5.57 -25.42
N GLU A 41 -5.68 -4.93 -24.94
CA GLU A 41 -6.60 -4.10 -25.72
C GLU A 41 -6.56 -2.65 -25.23
N GLU A 42 -5.37 -2.07 -25.12
CA GLU A 42 -5.15 -0.72 -24.58
C GLU A 42 -6.12 0.33 -25.19
N TRP A 43 -6.32 0.28 -26.51
CA TRP A 43 -7.20 1.19 -27.24
C TRP A 43 -8.67 1.12 -26.83
N ARG A 44 -9.15 -0.02 -26.29
CA ARG A 44 -10.50 -0.17 -25.72
C ARG A 44 -10.54 0.22 -24.24
N ASN A 45 -9.40 0.13 -23.56
CA ASN A 45 -9.30 0.25 -22.12
C ASN A 45 -8.67 1.58 -21.66
N THR A 46 -8.57 2.58 -22.53
CA THR A 46 -7.90 3.86 -22.25
C THR A 46 -8.38 4.51 -20.95
N ASP A 47 -9.70 4.57 -20.73
CA ASP A 47 -10.26 5.13 -19.49
C ASP A 47 -9.94 4.28 -18.26
N ALA A 48 -10.04 2.95 -18.38
CA ALA A 48 -9.68 2.05 -17.30
C ALA A 48 -8.20 2.15 -16.94
N ILE A 49 -7.31 2.26 -17.93
CA ILE A 49 -5.86 2.44 -17.73
C ILE A 49 -5.61 3.78 -17.03
N ARG A 50 -6.23 4.87 -17.48
CA ARG A 50 -6.11 6.18 -16.83
C ARG A 50 -6.56 6.12 -15.37
N ILE A 51 -7.75 5.61 -15.10
CA ILE A 51 -8.32 5.52 -13.74
C ILE A 51 -7.47 4.59 -12.85
N LEU A 52 -6.96 3.47 -13.38
CA LEU A 52 -6.03 2.59 -12.67
C LEU A 52 -4.72 3.31 -12.33
N GLY A 53 -4.16 4.07 -13.27
CA GLY A 53 -2.95 4.86 -13.07
C GLY A 53 -3.12 5.92 -11.97
N ASP A 54 -4.24 6.64 -11.99
CA ASP A 54 -4.60 7.66 -10.99
C ASP A 54 -4.80 7.02 -9.61
N CYS A 55 -5.55 5.92 -9.54
CA CYS A 55 -5.76 5.13 -8.32
C CYS A 55 -4.42 4.68 -7.73
N LEU A 56 -3.55 4.07 -8.53
CA LEU A 56 -2.24 3.58 -8.07
C LEU A 56 -1.35 4.72 -7.55
N SER A 57 -1.34 5.85 -8.25
CA SER A 57 -0.58 7.04 -7.86
C SER A 57 -1.04 7.57 -6.50
N CYS A 58 -2.36 7.68 -6.29
CA CYS A 58 -2.95 8.07 -5.02
C CYS A 58 -2.60 7.08 -3.89
N LYS A 59 -2.84 5.77 -4.09
CA LYS A 59 -2.56 4.74 -3.07
C LYS A 59 -1.09 4.66 -2.70
N LEU A 60 -0.19 4.80 -3.67
CA LEU A 60 1.25 4.80 -3.42
C LEU A 60 1.68 6.02 -2.60
N LYS A 61 1.16 7.20 -2.94
CA LYS A 61 1.42 8.46 -2.22
C LYS A 61 0.93 8.37 -0.77
N ASP A 62 -0.30 7.90 -0.56
CA ASP A 62 -0.88 7.73 0.77
C ASP A 62 -0.10 6.72 1.61
N ALA A 63 0.25 5.57 1.03
CA ALA A 63 1.03 4.56 1.73
C ALA A 63 2.42 5.09 2.14
N LYS A 64 3.07 5.87 1.26
CA LYS A 64 4.35 6.53 1.57
C LYS A 64 4.21 7.56 2.69
N MET A 65 3.16 8.38 2.63
CA MET A 65 2.86 9.39 3.67
C MET A 65 2.63 8.72 5.03
N ASN A 66 1.80 7.68 5.07
CA ASN A 66 1.51 6.93 6.30
C ASN A 66 2.77 6.28 6.89
N TRP A 67 3.63 5.71 6.03
CA TRP A 67 4.92 5.17 6.48
C TRP A 67 5.82 6.26 7.07
N ASN A 68 5.92 7.42 6.42
CA ASN A 68 6.70 8.54 6.92
C ASN A 68 6.18 9.05 8.27
N ILE A 69 4.85 9.18 8.43
CA ILE A 69 4.22 9.59 9.69
C ILE A 69 4.54 8.60 10.80
N ALA A 70 4.32 7.30 10.56
CA ALA A 70 4.62 6.26 11.54
C ALA A 70 6.11 6.25 11.93
N SER A 71 7.01 6.40 10.95
CA SER A 71 8.45 6.45 11.18
C SER A 71 8.84 7.65 12.04
N ARG A 72 8.27 8.83 11.76
CA ARG A 72 8.53 10.06 12.53
C ARG A 72 8.01 9.93 13.97
N ILE A 73 6.81 9.38 14.16
CA ILE A 73 6.26 9.10 15.49
C ILE A 73 7.18 8.15 16.27
N TYR A 74 7.63 7.07 15.63
CA TYR A 74 8.55 6.14 16.25
C TYR A 74 9.86 6.81 16.67
N GLN A 75 10.49 7.58 15.79
CA GLN A 75 11.75 8.27 16.08
C GLN A 75 11.61 9.31 17.20
N ASN A 76 10.51 10.07 17.21
CA ASN A 76 10.27 11.12 18.19
C ASN A 76 9.91 10.56 19.58
N GLU A 77 9.16 9.47 19.63
CA GLU A 77 8.62 8.91 20.87
C GLU A 77 9.39 7.68 21.37
N TYR A 78 10.46 7.28 20.69
CA TYR A 78 11.31 6.18 21.14
C TYR A 78 12.05 6.58 22.40
N VAL A 79 11.94 5.74 23.43
CA VAL A 79 12.67 5.93 24.69
C VAL A 79 13.64 4.78 24.88
N ASP A 80 14.95 5.09 24.95
CA ASP A 80 15.95 4.11 25.35
C ASP A 80 15.97 3.93 26.88
N THR A 81 15.94 2.68 27.31
CA THR A 81 15.91 2.28 28.72
C THR A 81 17.24 1.70 29.21
N ARG A 82 18.24 1.52 28.33
CA ARG A 82 19.52 0.87 28.67
C ARG A 82 20.30 1.56 29.79
N PHE A 83 20.19 2.88 29.89
CA PHE A 83 20.92 3.70 30.84
C PHE A 83 20.00 4.39 31.86
N ARG A 84 18.79 3.86 32.06
CA ARG A 84 17.78 4.38 32.99
C ARG A 84 17.72 3.51 34.24
N TYR A 85 18.74 3.64 35.09
CA TYR A 85 18.89 2.88 36.34
C TYR A 85 17.90 3.31 37.43
N ASP A 86 17.24 4.44 37.24
CA ASP A 86 16.21 5.01 38.11
C ASP A 86 14.82 4.36 37.92
N LEU A 87 14.61 3.64 36.82
CA LEU A 87 13.32 3.06 36.48
C LEU A 87 13.20 1.63 37.01
N ASN A 88 12.02 1.30 37.55
CA ASN A 88 11.71 -0.08 37.90
C ASN A 88 11.42 -0.94 36.65
N ASP A 89 11.54 -2.27 36.80
CA ASP A 89 11.34 -3.22 35.71
C ASP A 89 9.96 -3.13 35.05
N LYS A 90 8.91 -2.85 35.83
CA LYS A 90 7.54 -2.70 35.31
C LYS A 90 7.43 -1.52 34.34
N ILE A 91 8.07 -0.40 34.66
CA ILE A 91 8.11 0.79 33.80
C ILE A 91 8.95 0.50 32.55
N ILE A 92 10.11 -0.14 32.70
CA ILE A 92 10.96 -0.53 31.57
C ILE A 92 10.20 -1.44 30.59
N GLN A 93 9.47 -2.44 31.09
CA GLN A 93 8.64 -3.31 30.25
C GLN A 93 7.53 -2.54 29.53
N LYS A 94 6.87 -1.61 30.20
CA LYS A 94 5.83 -0.75 29.59
C LYS A 94 6.42 0.08 28.45
N ILE A 95 7.58 0.70 28.65
CA ILE A 95 8.28 1.49 27.62
C ILE A 95 8.66 0.60 26.42
N LYS A 96 9.28 -0.57 26.67
CA LYS A 96 9.63 -1.52 25.61
C LYS A 96 8.42 -1.97 24.81
N SER A 97 7.31 -2.26 25.47
CA SER A 97 6.05 -2.63 24.82
C SER A 97 5.53 -1.50 23.91
N GLN A 98 5.57 -0.24 24.37
CA GLN A 98 5.18 0.91 23.56
C GLN A 98 6.11 1.12 22.35
N ASN A 99 7.43 1.01 22.54
CA ASN A 99 8.39 1.08 21.44
C ASN A 99 8.12 -0.03 20.40
N ASN A 100 7.90 -1.27 20.85
CA ASN A 100 7.58 -2.39 19.96
C ASN A 100 6.27 -2.17 19.20
N LYS A 101 5.23 -1.65 19.87
CA LYS A 101 3.94 -1.32 19.23
C LYS A 101 4.14 -0.31 18.09
N ARG A 102 4.87 0.77 18.34
CA ARG A 102 5.19 1.79 17.33
C ARG A 102 6.04 1.21 16.19
N LEU A 103 7.07 0.42 16.52
CA LEU A 103 7.91 -0.24 15.51
C LEU A 103 7.11 -1.20 14.62
N ASN A 104 6.17 -1.95 15.19
CA ASN A 104 5.28 -2.83 14.44
C ASN A 104 4.39 -2.04 13.48
N GLU A 105 3.90 -0.88 13.90
CA GLU A 105 3.13 0.01 13.01
C GLU A 105 4.00 0.53 11.85
N VAL A 106 5.24 0.96 12.11
CA VAL A 106 6.19 1.35 11.05
C VAL A 106 6.39 0.22 10.05
N LYS A 107 6.62 -1.01 10.54
CA LYS A 107 6.80 -2.19 9.68
C LYS A 107 5.54 -2.47 8.85
N ARG A 108 4.36 -2.40 9.45
CA ARG A 108 3.07 -2.58 8.76
C ARG A 108 2.88 -1.54 7.65
N CYS A 109 3.09 -0.26 7.92
CA CYS A 109 2.99 0.79 6.92
C CYS A 109 4.02 0.61 5.80
N LYS A 110 5.26 0.25 6.13
CA LYS A 110 6.31 -0.05 5.14
C LYS A 110 5.92 -1.20 4.22
N THR A 111 5.41 -2.31 4.77
CA THR A 111 4.92 -3.45 3.97
C THR A 111 3.80 -3.02 3.03
N LYS A 112 2.86 -2.18 3.49
CA LYS A 112 1.78 -1.65 2.64
C LYS A 112 2.34 -0.78 1.50
N TYR A 113 3.29 0.11 1.80
CA TYR A 113 3.98 0.92 0.78
C TYR A 113 4.73 0.06 -0.24
N GLU A 114 5.52 -0.92 0.19
CA GLU A 114 6.26 -1.81 -0.70
C GLU A 114 5.34 -2.64 -1.59
N ARG A 115 4.19 -3.07 -1.08
CA ARG A 115 3.16 -3.74 -1.88
C ARG A 115 2.66 -2.82 -3.00
N TRP A 116 2.23 -1.60 -2.67
CA TRP A 116 1.74 -0.64 -3.66
C TRP A 116 2.81 -0.26 -4.68
N LYS A 117 4.07 -0.13 -4.22
CA LYS A 117 5.20 0.12 -5.11
C LYS A 117 5.36 -0.99 -6.14
N LYS A 118 5.35 -2.26 -5.72
CA LYS A 118 5.43 -3.41 -6.64
C LYS A 118 4.28 -3.47 -7.64
N ILE A 119 3.06 -3.09 -7.22
CA ILE A 119 1.91 -3.04 -8.11
C ILE A 119 2.10 -1.91 -9.14
N SER A 120 2.47 -0.72 -8.69
CA SER A 120 2.73 0.43 -9.57
C SER A 120 3.89 0.18 -10.54
N ASP A 121 5.00 -0.39 -10.08
CA ASP A 121 6.14 -0.76 -10.93
C ASP A 121 5.71 -1.75 -12.03
N ASN A 122 4.82 -2.70 -11.70
CA ASN A 122 4.31 -3.64 -12.69
C ASN A 122 3.35 -2.98 -13.70
N PHE A 123 2.50 -2.06 -13.25
CA PHE A 123 1.63 -1.30 -14.14
C PHE A 123 2.44 -0.47 -15.15
N ASN A 124 3.47 0.22 -14.66
CA ASN A 124 4.38 1.03 -15.47
C ASN A 124 5.25 0.21 -16.44
N THR A 125 5.27 -1.12 -16.34
CA THR A 125 5.96 -1.98 -17.31
C THR A 125 5.21 -2.06 -18.65
N TYR A 126 3.92 -1.69 -18.66
CA TYR A 126 3.06 -1.75 -19.83
C TYR A 126 2.75 -0.37 -20.45
N LEU A 127 3.19 0.72 -19.80
CA LEU A 127 3.15 2.08 -20.33
C LEU A 127 4.42 2.37 -21.15
#